data_AF-A0A7W1FVB9-F1
#
_entry.id   AF-A0A7W1FVB9-F1
#
_cell.length_a   1.000
_cell.length_b   1.000
_cell.length_c   1.000
_cell.angle_alpha   90.00
_cell.angle_beta   90.00
_cell.angle_gamma   90.00
#
_symmetry.space_group_name_H-M   'P 1'
#
loop_
_entity.id
_entity.type
_entity.pdbx_description
1 polymer ?
#
loop_
_entity_poly.entity_id
_entity_poly.type
_entity_poly.pdbx_seq_one_letter_code
_entity_poly.pdbx_strand_id
1 'polypeptide(L)'
;VTTCSQEQLRHGYWHYHLIPDAADALRTRYVPLDELLEILDDCGLAHRGSFAPLDATVQGDSYFDPSGPLSKEWRDGDSVWSLVAEDRLNRVLSRIRKLDERGELETYVARNDAPRTHIGQVTVLFASRR
;
A
#
# COMPACT_ATOMS: atom_id res chain seq x y z
N VAL A 1 -10.84 4.70 12.78
CA VAL A 1 -10.36 5.17 11.46
C VAL A 1 -9.36 4.16 10.94
N THR A 2 -9.47 3.75 9.69
CA THR A 2 -8.44 2.95 9.01
C THR A 2 -7.69 3.89 8.07
N THR A 3 -6.37 3.93 8.20
CA THR A 3 -5.49 4.80 7.42
C THR A 3 -4.16 4.09 7.15
N CYS A 4 -3.22 4.76 6.49
CA CYS A 4 -1.86 4.26 6.28
C CYS A 4 -0.86 5.28 6.83
N SER A 5 0.20 4.81 7.49
CA SER A 5 1.35 5.64 7.80
C SER A 5 2.13 5.98 6.53
N GLN A 6 2.97 7.01 6.61
CA GLN A 6 3.89 7.38 5.53
C GLN A 6 4.86 6.23 5.18
N GLU A 7 5.22 5.41 6.16
CA GLU A 7 6.06 4.22 5.98
C GLU A 7 5.29 3.07 5.30
N GLN A 8 4.04 2.82 5.71
CA GLN A 8 3.16 1.83 5.08
C GLN A 8 2.93 2.14 3.60
N LEU A 9 2.73 3.42 3.25
CA LEU A 9 2.59 3.86 1.86
C LEU A 9 3.88 3.76 1.03
N ARG A 10 5.04 3.53 1.66
CA ARG A 10 6.31 3.30 0.96
C ARG A 10 6.67 1.83 0.85
N HIS A 11 6.34 1.05 1.88
CA HIS A 11 6.92 -0.28 2.09
C HIS A 11 5.89 -1.38 2.41
N GLY A 12 4.62 -1.03 2.61
CA GLY A 12 3.56 -1.97 2.92
C GLY A 12 3.00 -2.74 1.71
N TYR A 13 3.31 -2.27 0.49
CA TYR A 13 2.78 -2.82 -0.74
C TYR A 13 3.90 -3.11 -1.74
N TRP A 14 4.15 -4.37 -2.05
CA TRP A 14 5.25 -4.76 -2.93
C TRP A 14 5.12 -4.13 -4.33
N HIS A 15 3.89 -3.96 -4.82
CA HIS A 15 3.63 -3.43 -6.16
C HIS A 15 3.86 -1.92 -6.26
N TYR A 16 3.95 -1.20 -5.14
CA TYR A 16 4.25 0.25 -5.17
C TYR A 16 5.67 0.51 -5.70
N HIS A 17 6.59 -0.45 -5.54
CA HIS A 17 7.92 -0.42 -6.15
C HIS A 17 7.91 -0.49 -7.68
N LEU A 18 6.80 -0.92 -8.30
CA LEU A 18 6.63 -0.86 -9.75
C LEU A 18 6.22 0.54 -10.23
N ILE A 19 5.55 1.32 -9.36
CA ILE A 19 4.91 2.60 -9.67
C ILE A 19 5.27 3.67 -8.63
N PRO A 20 6.57 3.93 -8.38
CA PRO A 20 7.01 4.80 -7.28
C PRO A 20 6.42 6.21 -7.36
N ASP A 21 6.31 6.79 -8.56
CA ASP A 21 5.74 8.13 -8.76
C ASP A 21 4.26 8.21 -8.32
N ALA A 22 3.48 7.16 -8.61
CA ALA A 22 2.08 7.07 -8.20
C ALA A 22 1.94 6.84 -6.69
N ALA A 23 2.81 6.02 -6.11
CA ALA A 23 2.87 5.79 -4.67
C ALA A 23 3.23 7.09 -3.92
N ASP A 24 4.18 7.88 -4.41
CA ASP A 24 4.52 9.17 -3.83
C ASP A 24 3.38 10.19 -3.98
N ALA A 25 2.70 10.22 -5.13
CA ALA A 25 1.52 11.07 -5.33
C ALA A 25 0.34 10.68 -4.43
N LEU A 26 0.17 9.39 -4.11
CA LEU A 26 -0.81 8.93 -3.11
C LEU A 26 -0.39 9.39 -1.72
N ARG A 27 0.90 9.26 -1.40
CA ARG A 27 1.47 9.59 -0.09
C ARG A 27 1.29 11.06 0.29
N THR A 28 1.32 11.99 -0.67
CA THR A 28 1.02 13.41 -0.41
C THR A 28 -0.45 13.68 -0.07
N ARG A 29 -1.35 12.71 -0.28
CA ARG A 29 -2.78 12.83 0.07
C ARG A 29 -3.10 12.30 1.46
N TYR A 30 -2.15 11.64 2.12
CA TYR A 30 -2.33 11.06 3.44
C TYR A 30 -1.71 11.97 4.50
N VAL A 31 -2.52 12.32 5.50
CA VAL A 31 -2.05 13.01 6.71
C VAL A 31 -1.10 12.08 7.49
N PRO A 32 0.06 12.56 7.96
CA PRO A 32 0.90 11.83 8.90
C PRO A 32 0.12 11.41 10.16
N LEU A 33 0.49 10.27 10.77
CA LEU A 33 -0.27 9.72 11.90
C LEU A 33 -0.27 10.66 13.12
N ASP A 34 0.85 11.34 13.39
CA ASP A 34 0.95 12.27 14.50
C ASP A 34 0.01 13.47 14.31
N GLU A 35 -0.03 14.04 13.10
CA GLU A 35 -0.97 15.11 12.75
C GLU A 35 -2.43 14.64 12.83
N LEU A 36 -2.73 13.39 12.44
CA LEU A 36 -4.08 12.83 12.59
C LEU A 36 -4.47 12.71 14.08
N LEU A 37 -3.54 12.34 14.95
CA LEU A 37 -3.77 12.25 16.38
C LEU A 37 -4.06 13.63 16.99
N GLU A 38 -3.33 14.67 16.55
CA GLU A 38 -3.59 16.07 16.95
C GLU A 38 -5.00 16.52 16.50
N ILE A 39 -5.38 16.25 15.25
CA ILE A 39 -6.72 16.57 14.72
C ILE A 39 -7.82 15.90 15.55
N LEU A 40 -7.63 14.63 15.96
CA LEU A 40 -8.59 13.92 16.80
C LEU A 40 -8.69 14.56 18.19
N ASP A 41 -7.56 14.96 18.77
CA ASP A 41 -7.50 15.60 20.09
C ASP A 41 -8.23 16.96 20.10
N ASP A 42 -8.00 17.78 19.08
CA ASP A 42 -8.67 19.07 18.85
C ASP A 42 -10.20 18.90 18.70
N CYS A 43 -10.64 17.76 18.17
CA CYS A 43 -12.06 17.40 18.09
C CYS A 43 -12.64 16.86 19.41
N GLY A 44 -11.88 16.82 20.51
CA GLY A 44 -12.30 16.27 21.79
C GLY A 44 -12.31 14.74 21.85
N LEU A 45 -11.62 14.07 20.92
CA LEU A 45 -11.48 12.62 20.88
C LEU A 45 -10.11 12.21 21.42
N ALA A 46 -10.08 11.53 22.56
CA ALA A 46 -8.87 10.96 23.11
C ALA A 46 -8.49 9.67 22.37
N HIS A 47 -7.25 9.59 21.91
CA HIS A 47 -6.66 8.37 21.35
C HIS A 47 -6.71 7.23 22.39
N ARG A 48 -7.25 6.09 22.00
CA ARG A 48 -7.35 4.89 22.86
C ARG A 48 -6.40 3.78 22.44
N GLY A 49 -5.92 3.82 21.20
CA GLY A 49 -4.90 2.93 20.69
C GLY A 49 -4.94 2.82 19.18
N SER A 50 -3.91 2.17 18.67
CA SER A 50 -3.73 1.88 17.26
C SER A 50 -3.05 0.53 17.09
N PHE A 51 -3.36 -0.17 16.02
CA PHE A 51 -2.65 -1.38 15.65
C PHE A 51 -2.58 -1.53 14.13
N ALA A 52 -1.53 -2.18 13.65
CA ALA A 52 -1.35 -2.55 12.25
C ALA A 52 -1.41 -4.08 12.13
N PRO A 53 -2.34 -4.65 11.34
CA PRO A 53 -2.33 -6.07 11.03
C PRO A 53 -1.07 -6.44 10.24
N LEU A 54 -0.26 -7.37 10.76
CA LEU A 54 0.99 -7.82 10.13
C LEU A 54 0.77 -9.06 9.24
N ASP A 55 -0.16 -9.92 9.66
CA ASP A 55 -0.44 -11.21 9.01
C ASP A 55 -1.62 -11.15 8.03
N ALA A 56 -2.22 -9.97 7.84
CA ALA A 56 -3.36 -9.76 6.96
C ALA A 56 -3.01 -8.79 5.83
N THR A 57 -3.56 -9.06 4.65
CA THR A 57 -3.43 -8.23 3.46
C THR A 57 -4.78 -7.67 3.05
N VAL A 58 -4.80 -6.44 2.53
CA VAL A 58 -6.02 -5.72 2.15
C VAL A 58 -6.74 -6.43 0.99
N GLN A 59 -6.00 -7.00 0.04
CA GLN A 59 -6.55 -7.75 -1.10
C GLN A 59 -6.62 -9.28 -0.85
N GLY A 60 -6.46 -9.73 0.40
CA GLY A 60 -6.41 -11.15 0.75
C GLY A 60 -5.33 -11.91 -0.02
N ASP A 61 -5.59 -13.17 -0.34
CA ASP A 61 -4.62 -14.05 -1.01
C ASP A 61 -4.21 -13.53 -2.39
N SER A 62 -5.09 -12.79 -3.08
CA SER A 62 -4.80 -12.21 -4.40
C SER A 62 -3.67 -11.18 -4.38
N TYR A 63 -3.37 -10.60 -3.21
CA TYR A 63 -2.25 -9.68 -3.04
C TYR A 63 -0.90 -10.32 -3.43
N PHE A 64 -0.75 -11.61 -3.20
CA PHE A 64 0.50 -12.34 -3.47
C PHE A 64 0.60 -12.87 -4.90
N ASP A 65 -0.44 -12.69 -5.73
CA ASP A 65 -0.37 -13.05 -7.15
C ASP A 65 0.66 -12.14 -7.85
N PRO A 66 1.83 -12.69 -8.27
CA PRO A 66 2.87 -11.88 -8.88
C PRO A 66 2.45 -11.31 -10.25
N SER A 67 1.53 -12.01 -10.94
CA SER A 67 0.94 -11.58 -12.20
C SER A 67 -0.28 -10.69 -12.03
N GLY A 68 -0.77 -10.51 -10.79
CA GLY A 68 -1.96 -9.73 -10.46
C GLY A 68 -2.03 -8.38 -11.17
N PRO A 69 -0.98 -7.53 -11.14
CA PRO A 69 -1.02 -6.23 -11.81
C PRO A 69 -1.22 -6.27 -13.33
N LEU A 70 -1.02 -7.42 -14.00
CA LEU A 70 -1.34 -7.60 -15.42
C LEU A 70 -2.86 -7.59 -15.66
N SER A 71 -3.66 -7.99 -14.67
CA SER A 71 -5.12 -7.93 -14.71
C SER A 71 -5.63 -6.52 -14.38
N LYS A 72 -6.54 -5.99 -15.19
CA LYS A 72 -7.21 -4.73 -14.87
C LYS A 72 -8.07 -4.85 -13.62
N GLU A 73 -8.81 -5.95 -13.47
CA GLU A 73 -9.68 -6.20 -12.32
C GLU A 73 -8.90 -6.21 -11.01
N TRP A 74 -7.72 -6.82 -11.00
CA TRP A 74 -6.83 -6.78 -9.85
C TRP A 74 -6.35 -5.36 -9.52
N ARG A 75 -5.96 -4.60 -10.55
CA ARG A 75 -5.52 -3.19 -10.38
C ARG A 75 -6.65 -2.29 -9.89
N ASP A 76 -7.89 -2.55 -10.30
CA ASP A 76 -9.06 -1.81 -9.83
C ASP A 76 -9.30 -2.02 -8.32
N GLY A 77 -8.74 -3.08 -7.74
CA GLY A 77 -8.76 -3.34 -6.29
C GLY A 77 -7.85 -2.42 -5.46
N ASP A 78 -6.96 -1.64 -6.09
CA ASP A 78 -6.14 -0.64 -5.40
C ASP A 78 -6.12 0.69 -6.17
N SER A 79 -6.71 1.71 -5.55
CA SER A 79 -6.88 3.03 -6.14
C SER A 79 -5.57 3.71 -6.58
N VAL A 80 -4.40 3.30 -6.07
CA VAL A 80 -3.10 3.83 -6.51
C VAL A 80 -2.90 3.71 -8.03
N TRP A 81 -3.45 2.66 -8.64
CA TRP A 81 -3.30 2.40 -10.07
C TRP A 81 -4.01 3.46 -10.93
N SER A 82 -5.01 4.16 -10.38
CA SER A 82 -5.66 5.29 -11.04
C SER A 82 -4.74 6.50 -11.22
N LEU A 83 -3.63 6.57 -10.47
CA LEU A 83 -2.64 7.65 -10.56
C LEU A 83 -1.54 7.36 -11.58
N VAL A 84 -1.53 6.17 -12.18
CA VAL A 84 -0.51 5.75 -13.13
C VAL A 84 -0.94 6.18 -14.53
N ALA A 85 -0.15 7.05 -15.17
CA ALA A 85 -0.36 7.43 -16.57
C ALA A 85 -0.27 6.22 -17.51
N GLU A 86 -1.03 6.22 -18.60
CA GLU A 86 -1.17 5.07 -19.51
C GLU A 86 0.17 4.60 -20.11
N ASP A 87 1.04 5.54 -20.50
CA ASP A 87 2.38 5.27 -21.01
C ASP A 87 3.29 4.63 -19.96
N ARG A 88 3.13 5.00 -18.68
CA ARG A 88 3.84 4.40 -17.56
C ARG A 88 3.30 3.02 -17.24
N LEU A 89 1.98 2.85 -17.26
CA LEU A 89 1.33 1.57 -17.06
C LEU A 89 1.86 0.53 -18.07
N ASN A 90 1.87 0.85 -19.37
CA ASN A 90 2.38 -0.06 -20.40
C ASN A 90 3.84 -0.52 -20.13
N ARG A 91 4.69 0.40 -19.64
CA ARG A 91 6.07 0.07 -19.25
C ARG A 91 6.13 -0.86 -18.04
N VAL A 92 5.29 -0.63 -17.03
CA VAL A 92 5.20 -1.50 -15.85
C VAL A 92 4.73 -2.90 -16.25
N LEU A 93 3.68 -3.01 -17.06
CA LEU A 93 3.18 -4.31 -17.54
C LEU A 93 4.24 -5.06 -18.35
N SER A 94 5.00 -4.35 -19.21
CA SER A 94 6.13 -4.93 -19.92
C SER A 94 7.25 -5.39 -18.98
N ARG A 95 7.55 -4.63 -17.93
CA ARG A 95 8.56 -5.00 -16.92
C ARG A 95 8.16 -6.28 -16.18
N ILE A 96 6.89 -6.43 -15.80
CA ILE A 96 6.39 -7.63 -15.13
C ILE A 96 6.54 -8.85 -16.03
N ARG A 97 6.11 -8.78 -17.31
CA ARG A 97 6.29 -9.87 -18.28
C ARG A 97 7.75 -10.27 -18.44
N LYS A 98 8.67 -9.29 -18.49
CA LYS A 98 10.11 -9.58 -18.56
C LYS A 98 10.67 -10.22 -17.30
N LEU A 99 10.12 -9.91 -16.11
CA LEU A 99 10.51 -10.59 -14.87
C LEU A 99 10.01 -12.04 -14.88
N ASP A 100 8.78 -12.25 -15.35
CA ASP A 100 8.16 -13.57 -15.51
C ASP A 100 8.94 -14.45 -16.49
N GLU A 101 9.27 -13.91 -17.67
CA GLU A 101 10.11 -14.59 -18.68
C GLU A 101 11.49 -15.01 -18.15
N ARG A 102 12.01 -14.32 -17.13
CA ARG A 102 13.28 -14.65 -16.47
C ARG A 102 13.11 -15.54 -15.23
N GLY A 103 11.88 -15.87 -14.83
CA GLY A 103 11.60 -16.60 -13.57
C GLY A 103 11.96 -15.81 -12.31
N GLU A 104 11.94 -14.48 -12.38
CA GLU A 104 12.35 -13.58 -11.29
C GLU A 104 11.17 -12.95 -10.55
N LEU A 105 9.93 -13.20 -10.98
CA LEU A 105 8.76 -12.43 -10.54
C LEU A 105 8.39 -12.73 -9.08
N GLU A 106 8.43 -13.99 -8.66
CA GLU A 106 8.19 -14.43 -7.28
C GLU A 106 9.26 -13.87 -6.34
N THR A 107 10.52 -13.89 -6.76
CA THR A 107 11.64 -13.32 -5.99
C THR A 107 11.48 -11.80 -5.86
N TYR A 108 10.98 -11.13 -6.91
CA TYR A 108 10.66 -9.72 -6.86
C TYR A 108 9.56 -9.44 -5.83
N VAL A 109 8.46 -10.19 -5.83
CA VAL A 109 7.38 -10.03 -4.84
C VAL A 109 7.94 -10.26 -3.44
N ALA A 110 8.59 -11.39 -3.18
CA ALA A 110 9.10 -11.74 -1.85
C ALA A 110 10.07 -10.67 -1.29
N ARG A 111 10.98 -10.16 -2.11
CA ARG A 111 11.93 -9.11 -1.70
C ARG A 111 11.23 -7.80 -1.34
N ASN A 112 10.27 -7.38 -2.15
CA ASN A 112 9.60 -6.10 -1.97
C ASN A 112 8.45 -6.17 -0.94
N ASP A 113 7.95 -7.37 -0.63
CA ASP A 113 6.95 -7.60 0.43
C ASP A 113 7.56 -7.78 1.81
N ALA A 114 8.84 -8.17 1.90
CA ALA A 114 9.51 -8.45 3.18
C ALA A 114 9.33 -7.37 4.28
N PRO A 115 9.33 -6.05 3.98
CA PRO A 115 9.08 -5.03 5.00
C PRO A 115 7.66 -5.06 5.58
N ARG A 116 6.65 -5.46 4.77
CA ARG A 116 5.23 -5.47 5.16
C ARG A 116 5.00 -6.32 6.41
N THR A 117 5.72 -7.42 6.61
CA THR A 117 5.54 -8.31 7.77
C THR A 117 5.88 -7.65 9.12
N HIS A 118 6.57 -6.50 9.10
CA HIS A 118 6.93 -5.73 10.30
C HIS A 118 6.13 -4.41 10.40
N ILE A 119 5.64 -3.90 9.28
CA ILE A 119 5.03 -2.57 9.17
C ILE A 119 3.49 -2.64 8.96
N GLY A 120 3.00 -3.72 8.36
CA GLY A 120 1.62 -3.87 7.90
C GLY A 120 1.30 -3.06 6.65
N GLN A 121 0.04 -3.13 6.21
CA GLN A 121 -0.48 -2.35 5.06
C GLN A 121 -1.30 -1.13 5.49
N VAL A 122 -1.99 -1.26 6.62
CA VAL A 122 -2.88 -0.25 7.17
C VAL A 122 -2.70 -0.17 8.67
N THR A 123 -3.03 0.97 9.24
CA THR A 123 -3.15 1.20 10.67
C THR A 123 -4.61 1.47 11.00
N VAL A 124 -5.14 0.68 11.94
CA VAL A 124 -6.45 0.92 12.54
C VAL A 124 -6.23 1.72 13.82
N LEU A 125 -6.80 2.91 13.86
CA LEU A 125 -6.76 3.81 15.01
C LEU A 125 -8.16 3.96 15.60
N PHE A 126 -8.26 3.88 16.92
CA PHE A 126 -9.52 4.09 17.64
C PHE A 126 -9.35 5.16 18.73
N ALA A 127 -10.35 6.03 18.79
CA ALA A 127 -10.44 7.14 19.73
C ALA A 127 -11.88 7.23 20.23
N SER A 128 -12.07 7.79 21.43
CA SER A 128 -13.39 8.01 22.00
C SER A 128 -13.50 9.44 22.49
N ARG A 129 -14.74 9.92 22.71
CA ARG A 129 -14.94 11.15 23.48
C ARG A 129 -14.22 11.04 24.82
N ARG A 130 -13.65 12.17 25.24
CA ARG A 130 -13.14 12.36 26.60
C ARG A 130 -14.25 12.17 27.62
#